data_AF-A0A845K385-F1
#
_entry.id   AF-A0A845K385-F1
#
_cell.length_a   1.000
_cell.length_b   1.000
_cell.length_c   1.000
_cell.angle_alpha   90.00
_cell.angle_beta   90.00
_cell.angle_gamma   90.00
#
_symmetry.space_group_name_H-M   'P 1'
#
loop_
_entity.id
_entity.type
_entity.pdbx_description
1 polymer ?
#
loop_
_entity_poly.entity_id
_entity_poly.type
_entity_poly.pdbx_seq_one_letter_code
_entity_poly.pdbx_strand_id
1 'polypeptide(L)'
;MINEDKAEYANASFYEAFNKRDIEAMKNVWGRDVNATCVHPGWPPLKGFEPILNSWEGIFKNSGNMEVQISDVQVLASSDLAWVSCIEKLYTI
;
A
#
# COMPACT_ATOMS: atom_id res chain seq x y z
N MET A 1 9.56 13.56 -14.03
CA MET A 1 10.46 12.97 -13.03
C MET A 1 9.63 12.67 -11.79
N ILE A 2 9.58 11.41 -11.37
CA ILE A 2 9.18 11.09 -10.00
C ILE A 2 10.36 11.53 -9.14
N ASN A 3 10.18 12.55 -8.30
CA ASN A 3 11.13 12.88 -7.26
C ASN A 3 10.76 12.09 -5.99
N GLU A 4 11.74 11.87 -5.12
CA GLU A 4 11.61 11.09 -3.88
C GLU A 4 10.39 11.51 -3.06
N ASP A 5 10.14 12.82 -2.92
CA ASP A 5 8.96 13.38 -2.24
C ASP A 5 7.62 12.81 -2.72
N LYS A 6 7.46 12.57 -4.02
CA LYS A 6 6.21 12.00 -4.56
C LYS A 6 6.04 10.54 -4.19
N ALA A 7 7.14 9.79 -4.16
CA ALA A 7 7.12 8.40 -3.74
C ALA A 7 6.83 8.29 -2.23
N GLU A 8 7.44 9.15 -1.42
CA GLU A 8 7.15 9.25 0.01
C GLU A 8 5.69 9.63 0.28
N TYR A 9 5.16 10.61 -0.45
CA TYR A 9 3.77 11.02 -0.33
C TYR A 9 2.80 9.89 -0.70
N ALA A 10 3.08 9.17 -1.79
CA ALA A 10 2.26 8.02 -2.20
C ALA A 10 2.29 6.89 -1.16
N ASN A 11 3.47 6.62 -0.59
CA ASN A 11 3.64 5.64 0.48
C ASN A 11 2.90 6.06 1.76
N ALA A 12 2.99 7.32 2.17
CA ALA A 12 2.25 7.84 3.32
C ALA A 12 0.72 7.74 3.09
N SER A 13 0.25 8.09 1.89
CA SER A 13 -1.15 7.97 1.50
C SER A 13 -1.66 6.52 1.55
N PHE A 14 -0.81 5.55 1.18
CA PHE A 14 -1.13 4.13 1.28
C PHE A 14 -1.42 3.69 2.73
N TYR A 15 -0.51 3.99 3.65
CA TYR A 15 -0.67 3.60 5.05
C TYR A 15 -1.73 4.42 5.78
N GLU A 16 -1.97 5.67 5.38
CA GLU A 16 -3.11 6.46 5.86
C GLU A 16 -4.44 5.83 5.45
N ALA A 17 -4.58 5.45 4.17
CA ALA A 17 -5.76 4.74 3.67
C ALA A 17 -5.97 3.42 4.41
N PHE A 18 -4.89 2.67 4.65
CA PHE A 18 -4.93 1.45 5.44
C PHE A 18 -5.46 1.69 6.87
N ASN A 19 -4.84 2.60 7.62
CA ASN A 19 -5.18 2.85 9.03
C ASN A 19 -6.59 3.40 9.20
N LYS A 20 -7.08 4.18 8.23
CA LYS A 20 -8.46 4.67 8.19
C LYS A 20 -9.46 3.65 7.66
N ARG A 21 -8.99 2.52 7.10
CA ARG A 21 -9.81 1.53 6.38
C ARG A 21 -10.61 2.17 5.24
N ASP A 22 -10.01 3.17 4.59
CA ASP A 22 -10.64 3.95 3.54
C ASP A 22 -10.34 3.31 2.17
N ILE A 23 -11.32 2.58 1.66
CA ILE A 23 -11.19 1.89 0.37
C ILE A 23 -11.13 2.84 -0.82
N GLU A 24 -11.81 3.99 -0.74
CA GLU A 24 -11.79 4.97 -1.83
C GLU A 24 -10.43 5.68 -1.88
N ALA A 25 -9.81 5.96 -0.73
CA ALA A 25 -8.43 6.43 -0.68
C ALA A 25 -7.45 5.36 -1.21
N MET A 26 -7.59 4.10 -0.78
CA MET A 26 -6.75 2.99 -1.24
C MET A 26 -6.83 2.81 -2.77
N LYS A 27 -8.02 2.93 -3.34
CA LYS A 27 -8.28 2.89 -4.79
C LYS A 27 -7.47 3.93 -5.57
N ASN A 28 -7.21 5.10 -4.99
CA ASN A 28 -6.47 6.18 -5.64
C ASN A 28 -4.95 6.00 -5.55
N VAL A 29 -4.46 5.16 -4.64
CA VAL A 29 -3.03 4.84 -4.51
C VAL A 29 -2.58 3.83 -5.56
N TRP A 30 -3.43 2.84 -5.85
CA TRP A 30 -3.08 1.77 -6.78
C TRP A 30 -3.17 2.20 -8.25
N GLY A 31 -2.12 1.88 -9.01
CA GLY A 31 -2.16 1.95 -10.47
C GLY A 31 -3.16 0.96 -11.06
N ARG A 32 -3.88 1.36 -12.11
CA ARG A 32 -4.92 0.54 -12.76
C ARG A 32 -4.40 -0.41 -13.85
N ASP A 33 -3.08 -0.60 -13.90
CA ASP A 33 -2.43 -1.45 -14.90
C ASP A 33 -2.68 -2.93 -14.61
N VAL A 34 -2.77 -3.74 -15.68
CA VAL A 34 -2.90 -5.21 -15.59
C VAL A 34 -1.69 -5.85 -14.88
N ASN A 35 -0.54 -5.18 -14.94
CA ASN A 35 0.71 -5.61 -14.34
C ASN A 35 0.83 -5.23 -12.86
N ALA A 36 -0.11 -4.47 -12.29
CA ALA A 36 -0.15 -4.21 -10.86
C ALA A 36 -0.13 -5.53 -10.09
N THR A 37 0.73 -5.63 -9.08
CA THR A 37 0.90 -6.86 -8.30
C THR A 37 0.92 -6.51 -6.82
N CYS A 38 0.18 -7.27 -6.02
CA CYS A 38 0.19 -7.17 -4.55
C CYS A 38 0.49 -8.53 -3.93
N VAL A 39 1.30 -8.54 -2.87
CA VAL A 39 1.59 -9.75 -2.10
C VAL A 39 1.39 -9.43 -0.62
N HIS A 40 0.32 -9.95 -0.04
CA HIS A 40 0.09 -9.88 1.40
C HIS A 40 0.91 -10.95 2.12
N PRO A 41 1.26 -10.75 3.40
CA PRO A 41 1.92 -11.78 4.20
C PRO A 41 1.19 -13.12 4.15
N GLY A 42 1.86 -14.16 3.64
CA GLY A 42 1.34 -15.53 3.55
C GLY A 42 0.40 -15.82 2.38
N TRP A 43 0.14 -14.85 1.48
CA TRP A 43 -0.75 -15.04 0.32
C TRP A 43 0.05 -15.29 -0.98
N PRO A 44 -0.53 -15.99 -1.97
CA PRO A 44 0.02 -15.99 -3.33
C PRO A 44 -0.12 -14.59 -3.97
N PRO A 45 0.69 -14.24 -4.98
CA PRO A 45 0.59 -12.95 -5.65
C PRO A 45 -0.77 -12.70 -6.29
N LEU A 46 -1.31 -11.51 -6.05
CA LEU A 46 -2.51 -10.98 -6.70
C LEU A 46 -2.09 -10.12 -7.89
N LYS A 47 -2.77 -10.27 -9.02
CA LYS A 47 -2.42 -9.61 -10.30
C LYS A 47 -3.60 -8.77 -10.81
N GLY A 48 -3.32 -7.54 -11.21
CA GLY A 48 -4.31 -6.60 -11.70
C GLY A 48 -5.06 -5.85 -10.59
N PHE A 49 -5.64 -4.72 -10.96
CA PHE A 49 -6.26 -3.78 -10.04
C PHE A 49 -7.42 -4.36 -9.23
N GLU A 50 -8.39 -5.01 -9.88
CA GLU A 50 -9.60 -5.52 -9.21
C GLU A 50 -9.30 -6.59 -8.15
N PRO A 51 -8.49 -7.65 -8.41
CA PRO A 51 -8.11 -8.59 -7.37
C PRO A 51 -7.40 -7.95 -6.18
N ILE A 52 -6.56 -6.94 -6.44
CA ILE A 52 -5.85 -6.22 -5.38
C ILE A 52 -6.83 -5.42 -4.52
N LEU A 53 -7.73 -4.64 -5.10
CA LEU A 53 -8.71 -3.88 -4.30
C LEU A 53 -9.68 -4.78 -3.55
N ASN A 54 -10.17 -5.86 -4.15
CA ASN A 54 -11.01 -6.84 -3.47
C ASN A 54 -10.31 -7.43 -2.24
N SER A 55 -9.00 -7.66 -2.31
CA SER A 55 -8.23 -8.13 -1.17
C SER A 55 -8.16 -7.10 -0.04
N TRP A 56 -7.98 -5.81 -0.38
CA TRP A 56 -7.98 -4.72 0.61
C TRP A 56 -9.35 -4.55 1.26
N GLU A 57 -10.44 -4.61 0.50
CA GLU A 57 -11.79 -4.62 1.06
C GLU A 57 -11.99 -5.77 2.05
N GLY A 58 -11.54 -6.97 1.68
CA GLY A 58 -11.58 -8.14 2.55
C GLY A 58 -10.78 -7.94 3.83
N ILE A 59 -9.56 -7.41 3.73
CA ILE A 59 -8.71 -7.10 4.89
C ILE A 59 -9.40 -6.05 5.77
N PHE A 60 -9.87 -4.94 5.23
CA PHE A 60 -10.51 -3.87 6.00
C PHE A 60 -11.78 -4.33 6.73
N LYS A 61 -12.54 -5.25 6.14
CA LYS A 61 -13.74 -5.85 6.78
C LYS A 61 -13.37 -6.80 7.93
N ASN A 62 -12.21 -7.47 7.88
CA ASN A 62 -11.90 -8.61 8.75
C ASN A 62 -10.73 -8.39 9.73
N SER A 63 -9.89 -7.39 9.54
CA SER A 63 -8.64 -7.21 10.32
C SER A 63 -8.84 -6.56 11.70
N GLY A 64 -10.09 -6.34 12.11
CA GLY A 64 -10.41 -5.71 13.40
C GLY A 64 -9.77 -4.33 13.53
N ASN A 65 -9.52 -3.92 14.78
CA ASN A 65 -8.84 -2.69 15.10
C ASN A 65 -7.32 -2.86 14.99
N MET A 66 -6.81 -3.02 13.78
CA MET A 66 -5.37 -3.02 13.51
C MET A 66 -4.89 -1.64 13.04
N GLU A 67 -3.72 -1.22 13.51
CA GLU A 67 -2.98 -0.04 13.05
C GLU A 67 -1.58 -0.47 12.61
N VAL A 68 -1.09 0.12 11.52
CA VAL A 68 0.27 -0.04 11.01
C VAL A 68 1.05 1.24 11.25
N GLN A 69 2.20 1.12 11.91
CA GLN A 69 3.21 2.17 11.96
C GLN A 69 4.43 1.77 11.16
N ILE A 70 4.90 2.65 10.30
CA ILE A 70 6.08 2.42 9.46
C ILE A 70 7.33 3.06 10.06
N SER A 71 8.47 2.42 9.83
CA SER A 71 9.80 2.92 10.20
C SER A 71 10.84 2.48 9.17
N ASP A 72 12.04 3.04 9.21
CA ASP A 72 13.13 2.74 8.26
C ASP A 72 12.66 2.89 6.79
N VAL A 73 11.98 4.00 6.51
CA VAL A 73 11.52 4.32 5.15
C VAL A 73 12.74 4.70 4.31
N GLN A 74 12.96 3.96 3.22
CA GLN A 74 14.01 4.22 2.25
C GLN A 74 13.37 4.35 0.87
N VAL A 75 13.76 5.39 0.14
CA VAL A 75 13.30 5.63 -1.22
C VAL A 75 14.48 5.55 -2.18
N LEU A 76 14.31 4.77 -3.25
CA LEU A 76 15.20 4.76 -4.40
C LEU A 76 14.42 5.23 -5.62
N ALA A 77 14.73 6.43 -6.10
CA ALA A 77 14.07 7.02 -7.27
C ALA A 77 14.92 6.90 -8.54
N SER A 78 14.24 6.65 -9.66
CA SER A 78 14.75 6.74 -11.03
C SER A 78 13.92 7.78 -11.80
N SER A 79 14.10 7.89 -13.12
CA SER A 79 13.41 8.87 -13.98
C SER A 79 11.89 8.87 -13.81
N ASP A 80 11.30 7.68 -13.84
CA ASP A 80 9.86 7.41 -13.99
C ASP A 80 9.36 6.30 -13.06
N LEU A 81 10.23 5.79 -12.20
CA LEU A 81 9.94 4.72 -11.25
C LEU A 81 10.63 5.01 -9.92
N ALA A 82 9.97 4.68 -8.82
CA ALA A 82 10.57 4.71 -7.50
C ALA A 82 10.20 3.45 -6.73
N TRP A 83 11.11 3.02 -5.86
CA TRP A 83 10.89 1.95 -4.89
C TRP A 83 10.90 2.53 -3.49
N VAL A 84 9.94 2.13 -2.68
CA VAL A 84 9.89 2.46 -1.25
C VAL A 84 9.95 1.14 -0.48
N SER A 85 10.86 1.05 0.47
CA SER A 85 10.91 -0.04 1.44
C SER A 85 10.77 0.54 2.85
N CYS A 86 10.07 -0.17 3.73
CA CYS A 86 9.95 0.19 5.14
C CYS A 86 9.67 -1.04 6.00
N ILE A 87 9.78 -0.87 7.32
CA ILE A 87 9.39 -1.86 8.31
C ILE A 87 7.99 -1.51 8.82
N GLU A 88 7.03 -2.39 8.59
CA GLU A 88 5.68 -2.32 9.12
C GLU A 88 5.63 -2.93 10.53
N LYS A 89 5.18 -2.15 11.53
CA LYS A 89 4.87 -2.63 12.88
C LYS A 89 3.37 -2.61 13.07
N LEU A 90 2.80 -3.78 13.35
CA LEU A 90 1.37 -3.98 13.48
C LEU A 90 0.97 -3.94 14.95
N TYR A 91 -0.06 -3.15 15.26
CA TYR A 91 -0.63 -3.01 16.59
C TYR A 91 -2.12 -3.37 16.54
N THR A 92 -2.57 -4.13 17.54
CA THR A 92 -4.00 -4.29 17.80
C THR A 92 -4.41 -3.25 18.82
N ILE A 93 -5.44 -2.45 18.52
CA ILE A 93 -5.92 -1.33 19.32
C ILE A 93 -7.37 -1.49 19.79
#